data_AF-A0A521QJK3-F1
#
_entry.id   AF-A0A521QJK3-F1
#
_cell.length_a   1.000
_cell.length_b   1.000
_cell.length_c   1.000
_cell.angle_alpha   90.00
_cell.angle_beta   90.00
_cell.angle_gamma   90.00
#
_symmetry.space_group_name_H-M   'P 1'
#
loop_
_entity.id
_entity.type
_entity.pdbx_description
1 polymer ?
#
loop_
_entity_poly.entity_id
_entity_poly.type
_entity_poly.pdbx_seq_one_letter_code
_entity_poly.pdbx_strand_id
1 'polypeptide(L)'
;MGRSLNAPLSPNEELTLRRVALGVAPKEILPARHLAHLRKLDLIEGDGALLRLTPLGRHRYGALPQAVDIDEVSPPEQLAKALLPYIGGPRK
;
A
#
# COMPACT_ATOMS: atom_id res chain seq x y z
N MET A 1 -22.28 -19.03 -7.36
CA MET A 1 -21.49 -18.11 -8.22
C MET A 1 -20.34 -17.55 -7.40
N GLY A 2 -19.08 -17.91 -7.67
CA GLY A 2 -17.94 -17.54 -6.82
C GLY A 2 -16.61 -17.59 -7.55
N ARG A 3 -16.41 -16.70 -8.54
CA ARG A 3 -15.16 -16.64 -9.33
C ARG A 3 -14.24 -15.48 -8.93
N SER A 4 -14.69 -14.61 -8.02
CA SER A 4 -14.01 -13.34 -7.73
C SER A 4 -12.97 -13.45 -6.61
N LEU A 5 -13.12 -14.39 -5.68
CA LEU A 5 -12.23 -14.56 -4.53
C LEU A 5 -10.83 -15.10 -4.89
N ASN A 6 -10.70 -15.75 -6.06
CA ASN A 6 -9.45 -16.39 -6.52
C ASN A 6 -8.96 -15.88 -7.88
N ALA A 7 -9.42 -14.74 -8.38
CA ALA A 7 -8.83 -14.16 -9.58
C ALA A 7 -7.37 -13.80 -9.27
N PRO A 8 -6.36 -14.39 -9.93
CA PRO A 8 -4.96 -14.09 -9.64
C PRO A 8 -4.72 -12.60 -9.89
N LEU A 9 -4.11 -11.92 -8.91
CA LEU A 9 -3.63 -10.56 -9.12
C LEU A 9 -2.40 -10.65 -10.04
N SER A 10 -2.33 -9.79 -11.04
CA SER A 10 -1.11 -9.61 -11.82
C SER A 10 -0.03 -8.96 -10.94
N PRO A 11 1.27 -9.18 -11.19
CA PRO A 11 2.36 -8.55 -10.44
C PRO A 11 2.25 -7.03 -10.31
N ASN A 12 1.71 -6.37 -11.34
CA ASN A 12 1.48 -4.93 -11.31
C ASN A 12 0.33 -4.52 -10.38
N GLU A 13 -0.66 -5.38 -10.21
CA GLU A 13 -1.80 -5.16 -9.31
C GLU A 13 -1.42 -5.42 -7.87
N GLU A 14 -0.60 -6.45 -7.63
CA GLU A 14 0.04 -6.68 -6.33
C GLU A 14 0.86 -5.46 -5.92
N LEU A 15 1.72 -4.95 -6.80
CA LEU A 15 2.50 -3.74 -6.54
C LEU A 15 1.61 -2.51 -6.27
N THR A 16 0.50 -2.39 -7.00
CA THR A 16 -0.47 -1.31 -6.78
C THR A 16 -1.12 -1.45 -5.39
N LEU A 17 -1.50 -2.67 -4.99
CA LEU A 17 -2.03 -2.96 -3.65
C LEU A 17 -0.99 -2.64 -2.56
N ARG A 18 0.30 -2.96 -2.77
CA ARG A 18 1.38 -2.60 -1.83
C ARG A 18 1.53 -1.10 -1.67
N ARG A 19 1.47 -0.35 -2.77
CA ARG A 19 1.59 1.11 -2.75
C ARG A 19 0.41 1.77 -2.01
N VAL A 20 -0.79 1.22 -2.17
CA VAL A 20 -1.98 1.64 -1.41
C VAL A 20 -1.81 1.28 0.07
N ALA A 21 -1.31 0.08 0.38
CA ALA A 21 -1.07 -0.38 1.76
C ALA A 21 -0.12 0.54 2.53
N LEU A 22 0.97 0.96 1.87
CA LEU A 22 2.01 1.80 2.45
C LEU A 22 1.67 3.30 2.43
N GLY A 23 0.57 3.71 1.78
CA GLY A 23 0.17 5.12 1.66
C GLY A 23 1.13 6.02 0.87
N VAL A 24 2.13 5.46 0.20
CA VAL A 24 3.22 6.21 -0.46
C VAL A 24 2.84 6.77 -1.83
N ALA A 25 1.72 6.32 -2.40
CA ALA A 25 1.32 6.68 -3.75
C ALA A 25 -0.06 7.35 -3.79
N PRO A 26 -0.16 8.63 -4.20
CA PRO A 26 -1.46 9.22 -4.51
C PRO A 26 -2.14 8.48 -5.65
N LYS A 27 -3.48 8.45 -5.66
CA LYS A 27 -4.26 7.74 -6.70
C LYS A 27 -3.86 8.11 -8.14
N GLU A 28 -3.37 9.32 -8.34
CA GLU A 28 -3.06 9.92 -9.64
C GLU A 28 -1.85 9.28 -10.32
N ILE A 29 -0.92 8.73 -9.55
CA ILE A 29 0.24 8.01 -10.08
C ILE A 29 0.01 6.51 -10.20
N LEU A 30 -1.12 6.02 -9.68
CA LEU A 30 -1.51 4.62 -9.76
C LEU A 30 -2.35 4.38 -11.02
N PRO A 31 -2.09 3.29 -11.75
CA PRO A 31 -2.83 2.98 -12.97
C PRO A 31 -4.32 2.75 -12.67
N ALA A 32 -5.18 3.63 -13.21
CA ALA A 32 -6.63 3.62 -12.96
C ALA A 32 -7.29 2.26 -13.24
N ARG A 33 -6.80 1.51 -14.24
CA ARG A 33 -7.26 0.15 -14.54
C ARG A 33 -7.07 -0.83 -13.37
N HIS A 34 -5.93 -0.77 -12.69
CA HIS A 34 -5.65 -1.66 -11.55
C HIS A 34 -6.45 -1.19 -10.34
N LEU A 35 -6.60 0.11 -10.12
CA LEU A 35 -7.47 0.64 -9.06
C LEU A 35 -8.92 0.20 -9.24
N ALA A 36 -9.45 0.28 -10.46
CA ALA A 36 -10.79 -0.18 -10.77
C ALA A 36 -10.95 -1.68 -10.50
N HIS A 37 -9.95 -2.50 -10.86
CA HIS A 37 -10.00 -3.93 -10.61
C HIS A 37 -9.89 -4.28 -9.11
N LEU A 38 -8.97 -3.64 -8.38
CA LEU A 38 -8.84 -3.80 -6.93
C LEU A 38 -10.12 -3.37 -6.18
N ARG A 39 -10.78 -2.30 -6.65
CA ARG A 39 -12.08 -1.84 -6.13
C ARG A 39 -13.18 -2.86 -6.42
N LYS A 40 -13.18 -3.46 -7.61
CA LYS A 40 -14.11 -4.53 -8.01
C LYS A 40 -13.95 -5.81 -7.16
N LEU A 41 -12.74 -6.04 -6.66
CA LEU A 41 -12.39 -7.14 -5.77
C LEU A 41 -12.57 -6.79 -4.29
N ASP A 42 -13.10 -5.60 -3.99
CA ASP A 42 -13.33 -5.11 -2.63
C ASP A 42 -12.04 -5.08 -1.77
N LEU A 43 -10.88 -4.85 -2.39
CA LEU A 43 -9.57 -4.81 -1.71
C LEU A 43 -9.18 -3.41 -1.25
N ILE A 44 -9.71 -2.39 -1.92
CA ILE A 44 -9.42 -0.99 -1.63
C ILE A 44 -10.70 -0.19 -1.54
N GLU A 45 -10.71 0.81 -0.66
CA GLU A 45 -11.80 1.74 -0.44
C GLU A 45 -11.29 3.20 -0.41
N GLY A 46 -12.19 4.17 -0.57
CA GLY A 46 -11.87 5.60 -0.63
C GLY A 46 -12.24 6.27 -1.97
N ASP A 47 -12.84 7.46 -1.89
CA ASP A 47 -13.25 8.27 -3.04
C ASP A 47 -12.34 9.49 -3.28
N GLY A 48 -11.44 9.77 -2.32
CA GLY A 48 -10.56 10.94 -2.31
C GLY A 48 -9.19 10.71 -2.95
N ALA A 49 -8.20 11.52 -2.57
CA ALA A 49 -6.80 11.33 -2.97
C ALA A 49 -6.11 10.15 -2.25
N LEU A 50 -6.66 9.76 -1.10
CA LEU A 50 -6.15 8.70 -0.24
C LEU A 50 -7.01 7.45 -0.41
N LEU A 51 -6.39 6.39 -0.94
CA LEU A 51 -6.96 5.06 -0.99
C LEU A 51 -6.55 4.31 0.27
N ARG A 52 -7.46 3.49 0.81
CA ARG A 52 -7.20 2.64 1.99
C ARG A 52 -7.48 1.18 1.64
N LEU A 53 -6.79 0.27 2.32
CA LEU A 53 -7.11 -1.15 2.24
C LEU A 53 -8.38 -1.46 3.04
N THR A 54 -9.26 -2.28 2.47
CA THR A 54 -10.36 -2.90 3.21
C THR A 54 -9.81 -4.04 4.10
N PRO A 55 -10.61 -4.64 5.00
CA PRO A 55 -10.19 -5.84 5.73
C PRO A 55 -9.77 -6.99 4.80
N LEU A 56 -10.50 -7.19 3.69
CA LEU A 56 -10.15 -8.19 2.67
C LEU A 56 -8.85 -7.84 1.96
N GLY A 57 -8.63 -6.55 1.65
CA GLY A 57 -7.40 -6.03 1.09
C GLY A 57 -6.18 -6.28 1.97
N ARG A 58 -6.31 -6.09 3.29
CA ARG A 58 -5.25 -6.38 4.28
C ARG A 58 -4.93 -7.86 4.35
N HIS A 59 -5.96 -8.72 4.45
CA HIS A 59 -5.75 -10.17 4.45
C HIS A 59 -5.03 -10.63 3.17
N ARG A 60 -5.45 -10.11 2.01
CA ARG A 60 -4.85 -10.46 0.73
C ARG A 60 -3.45 -9.90 0.56
N TYR A 61 -3.18 -8.70 1.07
CA TYR A 61 -1.84 -8.12 1.13
C TYR A 61 -0.91 -8.97 1.99
N GLY A 62 -1.34 -9.41 3.18
CA GLY A 62 -0.55 -10.30 4.06
C GLY A 62 -0.25 -11.67 3.45
N ALA A 63 -1.08 -12.15 2.53
CA ALA A 63 -0.83 -13.39 1.79
C ALA A 63 0.18 -13.22 0.63
N LEU A 64 0.60 -12.00 0.30
CA LEU A 64 1.60 -11.76 -0.75
C LEU A 64 3.01 -12.09 -0.26
N PRO A 65 3.86 -12.68 -1.10
CA PRO A 65 5.27 -12.84 -0.78
C PRO A 65 5.91 -11.44 -0.62
N GLN A 66 6.57 -11.20 0.52
CA GLN A 66 7.17 -9.91 0.91
C GLN A 66 6.18 -8.81 1.32
N ALA A 67 5.02 -9.16 1.87
CA ALA A 67 4.21 -8.20 2.61
C ALA A 67 5.03 -7.64 3.80
N VAL A 68 5.11 -6.33 3.92
CA VAL A 68 5.68 -5.67 5.10
C VAL A 68 4.53 -5.47 6.07
N ASP A 69 4.68 -5.86 7.33
CA ASP A 69 3.65 -5.63 8.34
C ASP A 69 3.40 -4.13 8.49
N ILE A 70 2.31 -3.67 7.88
CA ILE A 70 1.89 -2.25 7.86
C ILE A 70 1.46 -1.76 9.25
N ASP A 71 1.16 -2.67 10.17
CA ASP A 71 0.89 -2.37 11.59
C ASP A 71 2.18 -2.09 12.37
N GLU A 72 3.31 -2.63 11.90
CA GLU A 72 4.64 -2.49 12.50
C GLU A 72 5.46 -1.34 11.87
N VAL A 73 4.91 -0.68 10.84
CA VAL A 73 5.48 0.56 10.30
C VAL A 73 5.28 1.64 11.36
N SER A 74 6.25 1.68 12.26
CA SER A 74 6.40 2.71 13.27
C SER A 74 6.15 4.07 12.65
N PRO A 75 5.42 4.96 13.36
CA PRO A 75 5.06 6.27 12.83
C PRO A 75 6.30 6.97 12.26
N PRO A 76 6.13 7.81 11.21
CA PRO A 76 7.21 8.46 10.47
C PRO A 76 8.23 9.20 11.36
N GLU A 77 7.89 9.41 12.63
CA GLU A 77 8.75 9.87 13.71
C GLU A 77 9.97 8.97 13.99
N GLN A 78 9.86 7.64 13.94
CA GLN A 78 11.03 6.76 14.11
C GLN A 78 11.99 6.84 12.91
N LEU A 79 11.45 6.95 11.69
CA LEU A 79 12.25 7.19 10.50
C LEU A 79 12.91 8.57 10.55
N ALA A 80 12.16 9.61 10.96
CA ALA A 80 12.71 10.95 11.15
C ALA A 80 13.82 10.96 12.22
N LYS A 81 13.67 10.19 13.31
CA LYS A 81 14.67 10.05 14.37
C LYS A 81 15.91 9.27 13.93
N ALA A 82 15.77 8.28 13.06
CA ALA A 82 16.89 7.54 12.49
C ALA A 82 17.68 8.37 11.46
N LEU A 83 17.02 9.31 10.77
CA LEU A 83 17.65 10.17 9.77
C LEU A 83 18.27 11.44 10.37
N LEU A 84 17.86 11.86 11.57
CA LEU A 84 18.43 12.99 12.33
C LEU A 84 19.98 13.06 12.34
N PRO A 85 20.74 11.97 12.55
CA PRO A 85 22.22 12.03 12.51
C PRO A 85 22.80 12.29 11.11
N TYR A 86 22.02 12.13 10.03
CA TYR A 86 22.47 12.31 8.64
C TYR A 86 22.07 13.66 8.04
N ILE A 87 21.21 14.45 8.71
CA ILE A 87 20.67 15.72 8.18
C ILE A 87 21.44 16.95 8.69
N GLY A 88 22.36 16.81 9.64
CA GLY A 88 23.16 17.96 10.07
C GLY A 88 24.25 17.63 11.08
N GLY A 89 25.49 17.52 10.60
CA GLY A 89 26.66 17.91 11.38
C GLY A 89 27.19 19.23 10.81
N PRO A 90 27.32 20.31 11.60
CA PRO A 90 27.98 21.51 11.10
C PRO A 90 29.42 21.15 10.75
N ARG A 91 29.81 21.36 9.49
CA ARG A 91 31.23 21.39 9.13
C ARG A 91 31.84 22.59 9.85
N LYS A 92 32.68 22.28 10.85
CA LYS A 92 33.52 23.25 11.54
C LYS A 92 34.68 23.68 10.65
#